data_AF-A0A536LSM3-F1
#
_entry.id   AF-A0A536LSM3-F1
#
_cell.length_a   1.000
_cell.length_b   1.000
_cell.length_c   1.000
_cell.angle_alpha   90.00
_cell.angle_beta   90.00
_cell.angle_gamma   90.00
#
_symmetry.space_group_name_H-M   'P 1'
#
loop_
_entity.id
_entity.type
_entity.pdbx_description
1 polymer ?
#
loop_
_entity_poly.entity_id
_entity_poly.type
_entity_poly.pdbx_seq_one_letter_code
_entity_poly.pdbx_strand_id
1 'polypeptide(L)'
;MFRIIVALAAVVTVLALVSVAAADSAHFKKGSPSAVKDNGLTFSQTASVAGLGNGDIVVTLSITNVQPTARCVNPAGQTKVPGQNPAPTTAIGGVAVPGADIKNGTLTITVSTAAPSPNPIPGAPDCPNSSWTENITDMSLTKSSVATLTFYSDLNGNGVVDSGEPVILSTTTP
;
A
#
# COMPACT_ATOMS: atom_id res chain seq x y z
N MET A 1 1.24 34.20 53.05
CA MET A 1 0.39 33.96 51.86
C MET A 1 1.16 33.98 50.52
N PHE A 2 2.34 34.60 50.44
CA PHE A 2 3.18 34.62 49.21
C PHE A 2 4.04 33.35 48.94
N ARG A 3 4.07 32.37 49.85
CA ARG A 3 4.90 31.16 49.70
C ARG A 3 4.16 29.93 49.16
N ILE A 4 2.83 29.99 49.09
CA ILE A 4 2.00 28.87 48.61
C ILE A 4 1.71 29.00 47.10
N ILE A 5 1.82 30.21 46.54
CA ILE A 5 1.61 30.47 45.10
C ILE A 5 2.81 30.01 44.26
N VAL A 6 4.03 30.03 44.82
CA VAL A 6 5.24 29.60 44.10
C VAL A 6 5.32 28.07 43.94
N ALA A 7 4.63 27.30 44.79
CA ALA A 7 4.58 25.84 44.68
C ALA A 7 3.59 25.34 43.61
N LEU A 8 2.58 26.14 43.23
CA LEU A 8 1.64 25.78 42.15
C LEU A 8 2.17 26.11 40.74
N ALA A 9 3.08 27.08 40.63
CA ALA A 9 3.65 27.48 39.34
C ALA A 9 4.73 26.52 38.81
N ALA A 10 5.28 25.65 39.65
CA ALA A 10 6.32 24.68 39.26
C ALA A 10 5.76 23.33 38.74
N VAL A 11 4.44 23.10 38.83
CA VAL A 11 3.81 21.80 38.53
C VAL A 11 3.12 21.78 37.15
N VAL A 12 2.99 22.92 36.45
CA VAL A 12 2.13 23.04 35.26
C VAL A 12 2.88 22.92 33.91
N THR A 13 4.19 22.73 33.90
CA THR A 13 4.98 22.61 32.64
C THR A 13 5.80 21.33 32.56
N VAL A 14 5.24 20.19 32.96
CA VAL A 14 5.62 18.91 32.33
C VAL A 14 4.74 18.76 31.09
N LEU A 15 5.05 19.56 30.07
CA LEU A 15 4.47 19.39 28.74
C LEU A 15 5.00 18.03 28.25
N ALA A 16 4.10 17.07 28.10
CA ALA A 16 4.41 15.70 27.75
C ALA A 16 5.27 15.63 26.48
N LEU A 17 6.58 15.44 26.66
CA LEU A 17 7.46 14.94 25.61
C LEU A 17 7.07 13.48 25.39
N VAL A 18 6.04 13.24 24.58
CA VAL A 18 5.78 11.90 24.04
C VAL A 18 6.95 11.58 23.10
N SER A 19 7.95 10.87 23.61
CA SER A 19 9.04 10.38 22.78
C SER A 19 8.44 9.36 21.81
N VAL A 20 8.41 9.70 20.52
CA VAL A 20 8.21 8.72 19.46
C VAL A 20 9.42 7.77 19.50
N ALA A 21 9.16 6.49 19.80
CA ALA A 21 10.17 5.46 19.69
C ALA A 21 10.31 5.14 18.21
N ALA A 22 11.45 5.51 17.63
CA ALA A 22 11.79 5.19 16.26
C ALA A 22 11.81 3.66 16.04
N ALA A 23 11.61 3.23 14.79
CA ALA A 23 11.84 1.85 14.41
C ALA A 23 13.31 1.50 14.70
N ASP A 24 13.52 0.56 15.62
CA ASP A 24 14.83 0.05 15.98
C ASP A 24 14.86 -1.44 15.66
N SER A 25 15.67 -1.81 14.66
CA SER A 25 15.84 -3.19 14.19
C SER A 25 14.56 -3.85 13.63
N ALA A 26 13.81 -3.12 12.78
CA ALA A 26 12.64 -3.64 12.10
C ALA A 26 12.96 -4.88 11.25
N HIS A 27 12.20 -5.95 11.42
CA HIS A 27 12.40 -7.21 10.68
C HIS A 27 11.09 -7.98 10.49
N PHE A 28 11.01 -8.72 9.38
CA PHE A 28 9.91 -9.65 9.15
C PHE A 28 9.99 -10.81 10.15
N LYS A 29 8.85 -11.16 10.73
CA LYS A 29 8.73 -12.39 11.54
C LYS A 29 8.87 -13.61 10.64
N LYS A 30 9.25 -14.75 11.22
CA LYS A 30 9.38 -16.03 10.50
C LYS A 30 8.10 -16.34 9.70
N GLY A 31 8.27 -16.65 8.41
CA GLY A 31 7.16 -16.96 7.50
C GLY A 31 6.40 -15.74 6.97
N SER A 32 6.89 -14.52 7.24
CA SER A 32 6.42 -13.28 6.62
C SER A 32 7.43 -12.73 5.61
N PRO A 33 6.97 -12.01 4.56
CA PRO A 33 5.56 -11.88 4.17
C PRO A 33 4.97 -13.19 3.63
N SER A 34 3.65 -13.27 3.55
CA SER A 34 2.94 -14.37 2.88
C SER A 34 3.22 -14.35 1.37
N ALA A 35 2.89 -15.44 0.70
CA ALA A 35 2.75 -15.42 -0.76
C ALA A 35 1.74 -14.33 -1.16
N VAL A 36 1.97 -13.73 -2.34
CA VAL A 36 1.00 -12.82 -2.95
C VAL A 36 -0.26 -13.60 -3.29
N LYS A 37 -1.41 -13.07 -2.86
CA LYS A 37 -2.72 -13.59 -3.23
C LYS A 37 -3.29 -12.77 -4.38
N ASP A 38 -3.63 -13.45 -5.46
CA ASP A 38 -4.43 -12.94 -6.56
C ASP A 38 -5.92 -12.92 -6.15
N ASN A 39 -6.57 -11.77 -6.34
CA ASN A 39 -8.00 -11.54 -6.07
C ASN A 39 -8.77 -11.18 -7.35
N GLY A 40 -8.20 -11.46 -8.51
CA GLY A 40 -8.73 -11.10 -9.83
C GLY A 40 -8.22 -9.73 -10.28
N LEU A 41 -8.91 -8.66 -9.90
CA LEU A 41 -8.50 -7.29 -10.28
C LEU A 41 -7.51 -6.64 -9.31
N THR A 42 -7.17 -7.31 -8.22
CA THR A 42 -6.25 -6.79 -7.21
C THR A 42 -5.37 -7.91 -6.67
N PHE A 43 -4.26 -7.52 -6.06
CA PHE A 43 -3.37 -8.44 -5.37
C PHE A 43 -3.27 -8.03 -3.91
N SER A 44 -3.05 -9.00 -3.02
CA SER A 44 -2.87 -8.73 -1.60
C SER A 44 -1.71 -9.53 -1.02
N GLN A 45 -0.98 -8.94 -0.07
CA GLN A 45 0.09 -9.61 0.66
C GLN A 45 -0.02 -9.29 2.14
N THR A 46 0.16 -10.30 2.99
CA THR A 46 0.14 -10.13 4.44
C THR A 46 1.56 -10.21 5.00
N ALA A 47 1.92 -9.29 5.89
CA ALA A 47 3.22 -9.30 6.56
C ALA A 47 3.04 -9.14 8.08
N SER A 48 3.85 -9.87 8.83
CA SER A 48 4.03 -9.64 10.26
C SER A 48 5.46 -9.13 10.51
N VAL A 49 5.57 -7.99 11.18
CA VAL A 49 6.84 -7.28 11.42
C VAL A 49 6.98 -7.00 12.91
N ALA A 50 8.22 -7.03 13.40
CA ALA A 50 8.60 -6.59 14.75
C ALA A 50 9.72 -5.54 14.65
N GLY A 51 9.92 -4.76 15.73
CA GLY A 51 10.93 -3.69 15.76
C GLY A 51 10.48 -2.40 15.06
N LEU A 52 9.18 -2.20 14.82
CA LEU A 52 8.66 -1.01 14.13
C LEU A 52 8.64 0.27 14.98
N GLY A 53 8.84 0.17 16.30
CA GLY A 53 8.60 1.31 17.19
C GLY A 53 7.11 1.63 17.34
N ASN A 54 6.75 2.91 17.51
CA ASN A 54 5.37 3.37 17.67
C ASN A 54 5.03 4.64 16.87
N GLY A 55 5.83 4.96 15.84
CA GLY A 55 5.54 6.06 14.92
C GLY A 55 4.50 5.67 13.86
N ASP A 56 3.89 6.67 13.23
CA ASP A 56 3.03 6.47 12.07
C ASP A 56 3.86 5.91 10.89
N ILE A 57 3.26 5.01 10.11
CA ILE A 57 3.91 4.41 8.95
C ILE A 57 2.97 4.36 7.74
N VAL A 58 3.56 4.29 6.55
CA VAL A 58 2.85 3.91 5.32
C VAL A 58 3.47 2.62 4.79
N VAL A 59 2.62 1.65 4.46
CA VAL A 59 3.04 0.38 3.86
C VAL A 59 2.55 0.34 2.42
N THR A 60 3.44 0.08 1.47
CA THR A 60 3.10 -0.02 0.05
C THR A 60 3.38 -1.42 -0.49
N LEU A 61 2.53 -1.87 -1.40
CA LEU A 61 2.69 -3.08 -2.20
C LEU A 61 2.75 -2.68 -3.66
N SER A 62 3.85 -2.97 -4.34
CA SER A 62 4.03 -2.77 -5.77
C SER A 62 4.35 -4.09 -6.44
N ILE A 63 3.57 -4.48 -7.45
CA ILE A 63 3.75 -5.73 -8.19
C ILE A 63 3.95 -5.41 -9.65
N THR A 64 5.17 -5.65 -10.14
CA THR A 64 5.52 -5.41 -11.55
C THR A 64 5.17 -6.62 -12.42
N ASN A 65 5.07 -6.41 -13.74
CA ASN A 65 4.82 -7.45 -14.74
C ASN A 65 3.55 -8.27 -14.48
N VAL A 66 2.47 -7.61 -14.06
CA VAL A 66 1.14 -8.22 -13.97
C VAL A 66 0.44 -8.14 -15.31
N GLN A 67 -0.22 -9.22 -15.72
CA GLN A 67 -0.79 -9.37 -17.04
C GLN A 67 -2.32 -9.11 -17.01
N PRO A 68 -2.83 -8.05 -17.63
CA PRO A 68 -4.26 -7.82 -17.70
C PRO A 68 -4.93 -8.76 -18.70
N THR A 69 -6.16 -9.17 -18.39
CA THR A 69 -7.11 -9.73 -19.37
C THR A 69 -8.27 -8.76 -19.51
N ALA A 70 -8.65 -8.44 -20.75
CA ALA A 70 -9.67 -7.45 -21.03
C ALA A 70 -10.65 -7.88 -22.12
N ARG A 71 -11.81 -7.20 -22.16
CA ARG A 71 -12.83 -7.36 -23.21
C ARG A 71 -13.32 -6.00 -23.68
N CYS A 72 -13.40 -5.81 -24.98
CA CYS A 72 -14.07 -4.66 -25.57
C CYS A 72 -15.58 -4.88 -25.55
N VAL A 73 -16.33 -3.87 -25.13
CA VAL A 73 -17.81 -3.85 -25.09
C VAL A 73 -18.33 -2.64 -25.85
N ASN A 74 -19.35 -2.81 -26.69
CA ASN A 74 -19.99 -1.71 -27.41
C ASN A 74 -21.27 -1.22 -26.70
N PRO A 75 -21.86 -0.08 -27.12
CA PRO A 75 -23.08 0.44 -26.50
C PRO A 75 -24.30 -0.49 -26.63
N ALA A 76 -24.28 -1.42 -27.58
CA ALA A 76 -25.31 -2.45 -27.76
C ALA A 76 -25.04 -3.72 -26.92
N GLY A 77 -24.00 -3.73 -26.08
CA GLY A 77 -23.63 -4.84 -25.20
C GLY A 77 -22.86 -5.98 -25.88
N GLN A 78 -22.49 -5.86 -27.16
CA GLN A 78 -21.68 -6.88 -27.82
C GLN A 78 -20.25 -6.83 -27.32
N THR A 79 -19.63 -8.01 -27.21
CA THR A 79 -18.28 -8.16 -26.67
C THR A 79 -17.31 -8.69 -27.71
N LYS A 80 -16.07 -8.20 -27.70
CA LYS A 80 -14.97 -8.73 -28.52
C LYS A 80 -13.68 -8.81 -27.68
N VAL A 81 -12.84 -9.78 -27.97
CA VAL A 81 -11.46 -9.79 -27.44
C VAL A 81 -10.71 -8.63 -28.10
N PRO A 82 -9.96 -7.81 -27.34
CA PRO A 82 -9.09 -6.78 -27.92
C PRO A 82 -8.13 -7.39 -28.95
N GLY A 83 -7.79 -6.62 -29.98
CA GLY A 83 -6.96 -7.11 -31.09
C GLY A 83 -5.52 -7.47 -30.66
N GLN A 84 -5.06 -6.93 -29.53
CA GLN A 84 -3.78 -7.22 -28.89
C GLN A 84 -4.01 -7.68 -27.45
N ASN A 85 -3.09 -8.50 -26.94
CA ASN A 85 -3.03 -8.78 -25.51
C ASN A 85 -2.48 -7.53 -24.80
N PRO A 86 -3.14 -7.01 -23.74
CA PRO A 86 -2.66 -5.83 -23.04
C PRO A 86 -1.20 -5.99 -22.59
N ALA A 87 -0.40 -4.92 -22.66
CA ALA A 87 0.97 -4.97 -22.15
C ALA A 87 0.96 -5.25 -20.64
N PRO A 88 1.95 -6.01 -20.11
CA PRO A 88 2.13 -6.12 -18.67
C PRO A 88 2.25 -4.75 -18.03
N THR A 89 1.69 -4.61 -16.83
CA THR A 89 1.66 -3.35 -16.09
C THR A 89 2.15 -3.55 -14.65
N THR A 90 2.05 -2.50 -13.83
CA THR A 90 2.36 -2.55 -12.40
C THR A 90 1.08 -2.30 -11.60
N ALA A 91 0.76 -3.19 -10.65
CA ALA A 91 -0.30 -2.98 -9.68
C ALA A 91 0.28 -2.40 -8.39
N ILE A 92 -0.32 -1.33 -7.88
CA ILE A 92 0.18 -0.60 -6.70
C ILE A 92 -0.96 -0.42 -5.71
N GLY A 93 -0.66 -0.53 -4.42
CA GLY A 93 -1.51 -0.03 -3.35
C GLY A 93 -0.74 0.26 -2.10
N GLY A 94 -1.43 0.77 -1.10
CA GLY A 94 -0.84 1.10 0.18
C GLY A 94 -1.87 1.36 1.25
N VAL A 95 -1.39 1.39 2.48
CA VAL A 95 -2.19 1.62 3.67
C VAL A 95 -1.37 2.42 4.68
N ALA A 96 -1.97 3.48 5.20
CA ALA A 96 -1.45 4.22 6.34
C ALA A 96 -1.80 3.48 7.63
N VAL A 97 -0.85 3.40 8.55
CA VAL A 97 -1.03 2.77 9.86
C VAL A 97 -0.59 3.76 10.92
N PRO A 98 -1.54 4.30 11.70
CA PRO A 98 -1.21 5.10 12.86
C PRO A 98 -0.31 4.31 13.83
N GLY A 99 0.68 4.97 14.41
CA GLY A 99 1.60 4.37 15.37
C GLY A 99 0.89 3.83 16.61
N ALA A 100 -0.29 4.38 16.93
CA ALA A 100 -1.18 3.87 17.96
C ALA A 100 -1.68 2.44 17.68
N ASP A 101 -1.75 2.01 16.42
CA ASP A 101 -2.16 0.67 16.01
C ASP A 101 -0.98 -0.32 16.04
N ILE A 102 0.25 0.16 16.13
CA ILE A 102 1.46 -0.65 16.30
C ILE A 102 1.60 -1.01 17.78
N LYS A 103 1.26 -2.25 18.14
CA LYS A 103 1.29 -2.71 19.54
C LYS A 103 2.65 -3.30 19.88
N ASN A 104 3.36 -2.68 20.83
CA ASN A 104 4.66 -3.14 21.31
C ASN A 104 5.69 -3.34 20.17
N GLY A 105 5.75 -2.39 19.23
CA GLY A 105 6.66 -2.48 18.08
C GLY A 105 6.35 -3.60 17.10
N THR A 106 5.16 -4.20 17.18
CA THR A 106 4.71 -5.29 16.33
C THR A 106 3.46 -4.89 15.55
N LEU A 107 3.41 -5.32 14.29
CA LEU A 107 2.25 -5.19 13.42
C LEU A 107 2.08 -6.45 12.56
N THR A 108 0.83 -6.88 12.38
CA THR A 108 0.44 -7.79 11.30
C THR A 108 -0.54 -7.04 10.41
N ILE A 109 -0.24 -6.98 9.12
CA ILE A 109 -1.01 -6.17 8.16
C ILE A 109 -1.17 -6.88 6.83
N THR A 110 -2.34 -6.71 6.22
CA THR A 110 -2.60 -7.08 4.83
C THR A 110 -2.68 -5.82 3.99
N VAL A 111 -1.87 -5.74 2.94
CA VAL A 111 -1.88 -4.64 1.98
C VAL A 111 -2.43 -5.15 0.66
N SER A 112 -3.33 -4.39 0.03
CA SER A 112 -3.90 -4.70 -1.27
C SER A 112 -3.58 -3.63 -2.29
N THR A 113 -3.39 -4.02 -3.55
CA THR A 113 -3.28 -3.09 -4.66
C THR A 113 -4.65 -2.45 -4.96
N ALA A 114 -4.64 -1.26 -5.53
CA ALA A 114 -5.85 -0.69 -6.13
C ALA A 114 -6.29 -1.52 -7.34
N ALA A 115 -7.60 -1.54 -7.60
CA ALA A 115 -8.12 -2.05 -8.86
C ALA A 115 -7.75 -1.10 -10.02
N PRO A 116 -7.63 -1.60 -11.26
CA PRO A 116 -7.41 -0.75 -12.42
C PRO A 116 -8.43 0.38 -12.51
N SER A 117 -7.95 1.59 -12.74
CA SER A 117 -8.78 2.79 -12.93
C SER A 117 -8.17 3.69 -13.99
N PRO A 118 -8.96 4.21 -14.95
CA PRO A 118 -10.40 3.95 -15.12
C PRO A 118 -10.66 2.51 -15.61
N ASN A 119 -11.78 1.92 -15.20
CA ASN A 119 -12.28 0.65 -15.73
C ASN A 119 -13.83 0.68 -15.73
N PRO A 120 -14.51 0.66 -16.88
CA PRO A 120 -13.98 0.50 -18.24
C PRO A 120 -13.15 1.70 -18.75
N ILE A 121 -12.26 1.45 -19.71
CA ILE A 121 -11.42 2.42 -20.41
C ILE A 121 -12.13 2.84 -21.72
N PRO A 122 -12.61 4.10 -21.84
CA PRO A 122 -13.26 4.58 -23.06
C PRO A 122 -12.28 4.75 -24.22
N GLY A 123 -12.66 4.29 -25.41
CA GLY A 123 -11.89 4.51 -26.63
C GLY A 123 -10.50 3.86 -26.63
N ALA A 124 -10.34 2.75 -25.91
CA ALA A 124 -9.10 1.99 -25.88
C ALA A 124 -8.65 1.61 -27.31
N PRO A 125 -7.37 1.83 -27.69
CA PRO A 125 -6.88 1.62 -29.04
C PRO A 125 -7.09 0.20 -29.59
N ASP A 126 -7.09 -0.80 -28.71
CA ASP A 126 -7.24 -2.21 -29.08
C ASP A 126 -8.70 -2.65 -29.29
N CYS A 127 -9.65 -1.73 -29.08
CA CYS A 127 -11.05 -1.93 -29.38
C CYS A 127 -11.42 -1.49 -30.80
N PRO A 128 -12.50 -2.06 -31.40
CA PRO A 128 -12.82 -1.84 -32.82
C PRO A 128 -12.96 -0.37 -33.27
N ASN A 129 -13.43 0.51 -32.39
CA ASN A 129 -13.45 1.97 -32.60
C ASN A 129 -13.69 2.69 -31.26
N SER A 130 -13.66 4.03 -31.28
CA SER A 130 -13.80 4.89 -30.11
C SER A 130 -15.14 4.81 -29.37
N SER A 131 -16.18 4.22 -29.97
CA SER A 131 -17.48 3.98 -29.31
C SER A 131 -17.48 2.73 -28.43
N TRP A 132 -16.43 1.90 -28.49
CA TRP A 132 -16.25 0.74 -27.62
C TRP A 132 -15.47 1.14 -26.37
N THR A 133 -15.73 0.44 -25.27
CA THR A 133 -14.98 0.54 -24.02
C THR A 133 -14.25 -0.76 -23.75
N GLU A 134 -13.01 -0.69 -23.27
CA GLU A 134 -12.28 -1.87 -22.79
C GLU A 134 -12.57 -2.08 -21.31
N ASN A 135 -13.00 -3.28 -20.94
CA ASN A 135 -13.20 -3.67 -19.56
C ASN A 135 -12.11 -4.66 -19.17
N ILE A 136 -11.24 -4.27 -18.22
CA ILE A 136 -10.28 -5.19 -17.61
C ILE A 136 -11.09 -6.11 -16.69
N THR A 137 -11.08 -7.40 -17.00
CA THR A 137 -11.85 -8.42 -16.30
C THR A 137 -11.00 -9.20 -15.30
N ASP A 138 -9.70 -9.21 -15.49
CA ASP A 138 -8.76 -9.93 -14.63
C ASP A 138 -7.34 -9.34 -14.71
N MET A 139 -6.53 -9.58 -13.68
CA MET A 139 -5.10 -9.33 -13.68
C MET A 139 -4.39 -10.54 -13.06
N SER A 140 -3.47 -11.14 -13.80
CA SER A 140 -2.79 -12.36 -13.34
C SER A 140 -1.30 -12.13 -13.10
N LEU A 141 -0.74 -12.82 -12.10
CA LEU A 141 0.70 -12.95 -11.94
C LEU A 141 1.33 -13.76 -13.08
N THR A 142 2.52 -13.37 -13.49
CA THR A 142 3.35 -14.09 -14.47
C THR A 142 4.61 -14.62 -13.80
N LYS A 143 5.38 -15.47 -14.50
CA LYS A 143 6.69 -15.94 -14.00
C LYS A 143 7.72 -14.83 -13.81
N SER A 144 7.46 -13.65 -14.36
CA SER A 144 8.31 -12.46 -14.25
C SER A 144 7.73 -11.42 -13.32
N SER A 145 6.60 -11.72 -12.65
CA SER A 145 6.04 -10.81 -11.65
C SER A 145 6.98 -10.70 -10.46
N VAL A 146 7.07 -9.49 -9.91
CA VAL A 146 7.89 -9.21 -8.75
C VAL A 146 7.10 -8.29 -7.84
N ALA A 147 6.79 -8.77 -6.64
CA ALA A 147 6.13 -8.01 -5.59
C ALA A 147 7.16 -7.42 -4.63
N THR A 148 7.08 -6.12 -4.41
CA THR A 148 7.88 -5.37 -3.45
C THR A 148 6.96 -4.80 -2.39
N LEU A 149 7.19 -5.18 -1.14
CA LEU A 149 6.48 -4.66 0.03
C LEU A 149 7.44 -3.77 0.82
N THR A 150 7.06 -2.50 1.01
CA THR A 150 7.93 -1.51 1.65
C THR A 150 7.19 -0.78 2.76
N PHE A 151 7.86 -0.61 3.89
CA PHE A 151 7.42 0.13 5.06
C PHE A 151 8.19 1.44 5.11
N TYR A 152 7.47 2.56 5.18
CA TYR A 152 8.02 3.91 5.31
C TYR A 152 7.61 4.49 6.66
N SER A 153 8.47 5.31 7.25
CA SER A 153 8.06 6.15 8.36
C SER A 153 7.23 7.30 7.81
N ASP A 154 6.01 7.49 8.32
CA ASP A 154 5.16 8.64 8.00
C ASP A 154 5.50 9.76 8.97
N LEU A 155 6.38 10.67 8.53
CA LEU A 155 6.96 11.67 9.43
C LEU A 155 6.01 12.85 9.69
N ASN A 156 5.05 13.07 8.80
CA ASN A 156 4.13 14.19 8.89
C ASN A 156 2.68 13.74 9.21
N GLY A 157 2.41 12.43 9.26
CA GLY A 157 1.15 11.84 9.65
C GLY A 157 0.04 12.02 8.62
N ASN A 158 0.37 12.19 7.34
CA ASN A 158 -0.61 12.45 6.28
C ASN A 158 -1.08 11.17 5.56
N GLY A 159 -0.49 10.02 5.87
CA GLY A 159 -0.84 8.73 5.31
C GLY A 159 -0.42 8.51 3.85
N VAL A 160 0.50 9.31 3.31
CA VAL A 160 1.07 9.13 1.98
C VAL A 160 2.59 9.11 2.05
N VAL A 161 3.24 8.40 1.11
CA VAL A 161 4.71 8.38 1.05
C VAL A 161 5.19 9.68 0.42
N ASP A 162 5.95 10.45 1.18
CA ASP A 162 6.52 11.73 0.77
C ASP A 162 8.03 11.69 0.52
N SER A 163 8.52 12.73 -0.16
CA SER A 163 9.97 12.91 -0.36
C SER A 163 10.69 13.11 0.98
N GLY A 164 11.72 12.30 1.22
CA GLY A 164 12.52 12.37 2.44
C GLY A 164 12.05 11.44 3.56
N GLU A 165 10.92 10.74 3.37
CA GLU A 165 10.47 9.72 4.32
C GLU A 165 11.34 8.46 4.25
N PRO A 166 11.93 8.02 5.37
CA PRO A 166 12.86 6.92 5.37
C PRO A 166 12.13 5.58 5.18
N VAL A 167 12.73 4.70 4.38
CA VAL A 167 12.36 3.29 4.34
C VAL A 167 12.79 2.63 5.65
N ILE A 168 11.83 2.02 6.35
CA ILE A 168 12.06 1.26 7.58
C ILE A 168 12.54 -0.15 7.23
N LEU A 169 11.83 -0.82 6.30
CA LEU A 169 12.10 -2.18 5.88
C LEU A 169 11.48 -2.42 4.50
N SER A 170 12.13 -3.21 3.66
CA SER A 170 11.59 -3.63 2.37
C SER A 170 11.94 -5.08 2.08
N THR A 171 11.11 -5.75 1.31
CA THR A 171 11.39 -7.08 0.77
C THR A 171 10.77 -7.24 -0.61
N THR A 172 11.34 -8.17 -1.36
CA THR A 172 10.91 -8.50 -2.71
C THR A 172 10.67 -10.00 -2.80
N THR A 173 9.49 -10.38 -3.31
CA THR A 173 9.10 -11.76 -3.58
C THR A 173 8.81 -11.93 -5.08
N PRO A 174 9.41 -12.94 -5.74
CA PRO A 174 9.05 -13.31 -7.11
C PRO A 174 7.68 -14.00 -7.18
#